data_AF-A0A562ESE9-F1
#
_entry.id   AF-A0A562ESE9-F1
#
_cell.length_a   1.000
_cell.length_b   1.000
_cell.length_c   1.000
_cell.angle_alpha   90.00
_cell.angle_beta   90.00
_cell.angle_gamma   90.00
#
_symmetry.space_group_name_H-M   'P 1'
#
loop_
_entity.id
_entity.type
_entity.pdbx_description
1 polymer ?
#
loop_
_entity_poly.entity_id
_entity_poly.type
_entity_poly.pdbx_seq_one_letter_code
_entity_poly.pdbx_strand_id
1 'polypeptide(L)'
;MFGLTLEKLFLIAVLAGIVIGPQRLAVYAHHLAGTVRSLRDFIDKTRSDAERDMGISLHPHEWESLDLRRYDPRRIVSDALHDATAVPPSPTATIVTDEMIDQARHVRFGQKYLVTGTAAHPRRILIEALAHDDPRRIAAETRDSPPTDNTVQ
;
A
#
# COMPACT_ATOMS: atom_id res chain seq x y z
N MET A 1 4.19 -0.28 33.28
CA MET A 1 4.72 -1.61 32.90
C MET A 1 4.35 -2.60 33.98
N PHE A 2 3.43 -3.53 33.72
CA PHE A 2 3.00 -4.51 34.72
C PHE A 2 4.19 -5.42 35.04
N GLY A 3 4.67 -5.39 36.28
CA GLY A 3 5.78 -6.22 36.76
C GLY A 3 5.41 -7.70 36.92
N LEU A 4 4.70 -8.26 35.95
CA LEU A 4 4.28 -9.65 35.82
C LEU A 4 5.45 -10.46 35.26
N THR A 5 6.23 -11.04 36.16
CA THR A 5 7.20 -12.08 35.80
C THR A 5 6.51 -13.43 35.78
N LEU A 6 7.10 -14.40 35.06
CA LEU A 6 6.54 -15.76 34.92
C LEU A 6 6.33 -16.44 36.29
N GLU A 7 7.25 -16.20 37.23
CA GLU A 7 7.13 -16.61 38.63
C GLU A 7 5.87 -16.03 39.32
N LYS A 8 5.62 -14.72 39.18
CA LYS A 8 4.44 -14.08 39.78
C LYS A 8 3.14 -14.57 39.15
N LEU A 9 3.13 -14.79 37.83
CA LEU A 9 1.98 -15.35 37.15
C LEU A 9 1.65 -16.75 37.68
N PHE A 10 2.69 -17.59 37.86
CA PHE A 10 2.52 -18.92 38.45
C PHE A 10 1.98 -18.85 39.88
N LEU A 11 2.54 -17.97 40.72
CA LEU A 11 2.05 -17.76 42.08
C LEU A 11 0.58 -17.32 42.10
N ILE A 12 0.20 -16.39 41.23
CA ILE A 12 -1.19 -15.93 41.09
C ILE A 12 -2.09 -17.07 40.62
N ALA A 13 -1.65 -17.90 39.67
CA ALA A 13 -2.43 -19.03 39.18
C ALA A 13 -2.68 -20.08 40.28
N VAL A 14 -1.66 -20.39 41.09
CA VAL A 14 -1.81 -21.29 42.25
C VAL A 14 -2.76 -20.69 43.28
N LEU A 15 -2.59 -19.41 43.62
CA LEU A 15 -3.46 -18.73 44.59
C LEU A 15 -4.91 -18.68 44.09
N ALA A 16 -5.13 -18.34 42.82
CA ALA A 16 -6.44 -18.34 42.19
C ALA A 16 -7.06 -19.74 42.20
N GLY A 17 -6.26 -20.79 41.94
CA GLY A 17 -6.67 -22.18 42.04
C GLY A 17 -7.14 -22.59 43.44
N ILE A 18 -6.47 -22.08 44.49
CA ILE A 18 -6.87 -22.32 45.88
C ILE A 18 -8.16 -21.54 46.22
N VAL A 19 -8.23 -20.25 45.86
CA VAL A 19 -9.38 -19.37 46.19
C VAL A 19 -10.66 -19.80 45.46
N ILE A 20 -10.56 -20.14 44.18
CA ILE A 20 -11.70 -20.58 43.35
C ILE A 20 -11.99 -22.08 43.54
N GLY A 21 -10.97 -22.86 43.89
CA GLY A 21 -10.98 -24.31 43.96
C GLY A 21 -10.61 -24.96 42.61
N PRO A 22 -9.79 -26.04 42.60
CA PRO A 22 -9.28 -26.64 41.36
C PRO A 22 -10.38 -27.24 40.48
N GLN A 23 -11.47 -27.71 41.09
CA GLN A 23 -12.63 -28.26 40.39
C GLN A 23 -13.34 -27.19 39.54
N ARG A 24 -13.50 -25.97 40.06
CA ARG A 24 -14.17 -24.88 39.34
C ARG A 24 -13.32 -24.35 38.20
N LEU A 25 -12.00 -24.27 38.39
CA LEU A 25 -11.06 -23.78 37.38
C LEU A 25 -11.07 -24.69 36.13
N ALA A 26 -11.14 -26.00 36.31
CA ALA A 26 -11.29 -26.97 35.20
C ALA A 26 -12.61 -26.78 34.43
N VAL A 27 -13.72 -26.54 35.15
CA VAL A 27 -15.02 -26.26 34.53
C VAL A 27 -14.95 -24.99 33.68
N TYR A 28 -14.38 -23.90 34.20
CA TYR A 28 -14.20 -22.66 33.44
C TYR A 28 -13.25 -22.83 32.25
N ALA A 29 -12.17 -23.59 32.39
CA ALA A 29 -11.27 -23.92 31.28
C ALA A 29 -12.00 -24.68 30.16
N HIS A 30 -12.93 -25.58 30.51
CA HIS A 30 -13.76 -26.28 29.54
C HIS A 30 -14.71 -25.33 28.79
N HIS A 31 -15.36 -24.41 29.51
CA HIS A 31 -16.19 -23.36 28.88
C HIS A 31 -15.36 -22.48 27.93
N LEU A 32 -14.17 -22.05 28.35
CA LEU A 32 -13.27 -21.25 27.53
C LEU A 32 -12.80 -22.03 26.29
N ALA A 33 -12.42 -23.30 26.46
CA ALA A 33 -12.02 -24.15 25.34
C ALA A 33 -13.17 -24.31 24.32
N GLY A 34 -14.40 -24.46 24.81
CA GLY A 34 -15.60 -24.45 23.99
C GLY A 34 -15.75 -23.15 23.22
N THR A 35 -15.62 -21.99 23.89
CA THR A 35 -15.68 -20.68 23.24
C THR A 35 -14.60 -20.49 22.18
N VAL A 36 -13.36 -20.87 22.48
CA VAL A 36 -12.24 -20.77 21.54
C VAL A 36 -12.48 -21.66 20.32
N ARG A 37 -13.02 -22.88 20.51
CA ARG A 37 -13.38 -23.77 19.41
C ARG A 37 -14.50 -23.18 18.56
N SER A 38 -15.58 -22.69 19.17
CA SER A 38 -16.67 -22.04 18.43
C SER A 38 -16.20 -20.78 17.69
N LEU A 39 -15.30 -19.99 18.29
CA LEU A 39 -14.72 -18.82 17.64
C LEU A 39 -13.84 -19.22 16.45
N ARG A 40 -13.03 -20.27 16.60
CA ARG A 40 -12.24 -20.82 15.49
C ARG A 40 -13.14 -21.29 14.36
N ASP A 41 -14.17 -22.07 14.67
CA ASP A 41 -15.12 -22.58 13.68
C ASP A 41 -15.86 -21.42 12.98
N PHE A 42 -16.17 -20.34 13.71
CA PHE A 42 -16.75 -19.13 13.14
C PHE A 42 -15.80 -18.45 12.15
N ILE A 43 -14.53 -18.27 12.52
CA ILE A 43 -13.50 -17.71 11.64
C ILE A 43 -13.32 -18.58 10.38
N ASP A 44 -13.26 -19.90 10.53
CA ASP A 44 -13.11 -20.85 9.42
C ASP A 44 -14.32 -20.79 8.47
N LYS A 45 -15.54 -20.63 9.00
CA LYS A 45 -16.76 -20.42 8.20
C LYS A 45 -16.74 -19.11 7.43
N THR A 46 -16.45 -18.00 8.11
CA THR A 46 -16.36 -16.68 7.46
C THR A 46 -15.28 -16.65 6.38
N ARG A 47 -14.15 -17.33 6.60
CA ARG A 47 -13.13 -17.53 5.56
C ARG A 47 -13.70 -18.30 4.37
N SER A 48 -14.34 -19.44 4.60
CA SER A 48 -14.94 -20.24 3.52
C SER A 48 -15.99 -19.47 2.72
N ASP A 49 -16.79 -18.63 3.39
CA ASP A 49 -17.75 -17.74 2.74
C ASP A 49 -17.04 -16.68 1.88
N ALA A 50 -15.99 -16.04 2.42
CA ALA A 50 -15.18 -15.06 1.69
C ALA A 50 -14.43 -15.69 0.49
N GLU A 51 -13.90 -16.90 0.62
CA GLU A 51 -13.27 -17.64 -0.48
C GLU A 51 -14.26 -17.95 -1.61
N ARG A 52 -15.49 -18.33 -1.26
CA ARG A 52 -16.56 -18.59 -2.22
C ARG A 52 -16.96 -17.35 -3.01
N ASP A 53 -17.04 -16.20 -2.33
CA ASP A 53 -17.47 -14.94 -2.95
C ASP A 53 -16.33 -14.23 -3.69
N MET A 54 -15.08 -14.37 -3.24
CA MET A 54 -13.91 -13.70 -3.84
C MET A 54 -13.13 -14.61 -4.82
N GLY A 55 -13.40 -15.91 -4.86
CA GLY A 55 -12.76 -16.86 -5.78
C GLY A 55 -11.26 -17.09 -5.55
N ILE A 56 -10.72 -16.58 -4.44
CA ILE A 56 -9.31 -16.73 -4.04
C ILE A 56 -9.29 -17.68 -2.85
N SER A 57 -8.70 -18.87 -3.00
CA SER A 57 -8.49 -19.82 -1.90
C SER A 57 -7.54 -19.20 -0.88
N LEU A 58 -8.01 -18.95 0.34
CA LEU A 58 -7.20 -18.43 1.43
C LEU A 58 -6.71 -19.64 2.23
N HIS A 59 -5.62 -20.31 1.82
CA HIS A 59 -5.20 -21.51 2.56
C HIS A 59 -4.72 -21.16 3.99
N PRO A 60 -5.01 -22.02 5.00
CA PRO A 60 -4.53 -21.84 6.39
C PRO A 60 -3.00 -21.71 6.51
N HIS A 61 -2.27 -22.42 5.66
CA HIS A 61 -0.81 -22.39 5.58
C HIS A 61 -0.24 -21.17 4.84
N GLU A 62 -1.08 -20.47 4.07
CA GLU A 62 -0.66 -19.26 3.36
C GLU A 62 -0.66 -18.04 4.28
N TRP A 63 -1.38 -18.05 5.41
CA TRP A 63 -1.40 -16.89 6.32
C TRP A 63 -0.19 -16.82 7.26
N GLU A 64 0.44 -17.96 7.54
CA GLU A 64 1.73 -18.02 8.24
C GLU A 64 2.90 -17.63 7.30
N SER A 65 2.69 -17.76 5.98
CA SER A 65 3.65 -17.34 4.94
C SER A 65 3.34 -15.96 4.33
N LEU A 66 2.13 -15.43 4.52
CA LEU A 66 1.71 -14.03 4.40
C LEU A 66 1.82 -13.31 5.76
N ASP A 67 2.97 -13.47 6.40
CA ASP A 67 3.36 -12.60 7.50
C ASP A 67 3.26 -11.14 7.03
N LEU A 68 2.41 -10.29 7.61
CA LEU A 68 2.25 -8.88 7.22
C LEU A 68 3.58 -8.11 7.25
N ARG A 69 4.53 -8.55 8.08
CA ARG A 69 5.91 -8.03 8.15
C ARG A 69 6.75 -8.35 6.91
N ARG A 70 6.36 -9.35 6.12
CA ARG A 70 6.95 -9.62 4.81
C ARG A 70 6.55 -8.56 3.79
N TYR A 71 5.52 -7.76 4.10
CA TYR A 71 5.14 -6.53 3.39
C TYR A 71 5.63 -5.28 4.16
N ASP A 72 6.75 -5.34 4.87
CA ASP A 72 7.35 -4.15 5.51
C ASP A 72 7.83 -3.19 4.40
N PRO A 73 7.26 -1.98 4.29
CA PRO A 73 7.57 -1.05 3.21
C PRO A 73 9.07 -0.70 3.13
N ARG A 74 9.81 -0.78 4.24
CA ARG A 74 11.26 -0.53 4.24
C ARG A 74 12.03 -1.57 3.44
N ARG A 75 11.63 -2.85 3.53
CA ARG A 75 12.23 -3.95 2.76
C ARG A 75 11.94 -3.77 1.27
N ILE A 76 10.70 -3.43 0.91
CA ILE A 76 10.30 -3.15 -0.48
C ILE A 76 11.12 -2.00 -1.08
N VAL A 77 11.30 -0.90 -0.33
CA VAL A 77 12.10 0.25 -0.78
C VAL A 77 13.60 -0.08 -0.83
N SER A 78 14.12 -0.84 0.15
CA SER A 78 15.51 -1.30 0.17
C SER A 78 15.82 -2.22 -1.01
N ASP A 79 14.94 -3.17 -1.29
CA ASP A 79 15.06 -4.08 -2.42
C ASP A 79 14.95 -3.31 -3.74
N ALA A 80 14.04 -2.32 -3.85
CA ALA A 80 13.99 -1.42 -5.00
C ALA A 80 15.26 -0.57 -5.15
N LEU A 81 15.90 -0.13 -4.07
CA LEU A 81 17.17 0.60 -4.11
C LEU A 81 18.35 -0.28 -4.52
N HIS A 82 18.38 -1.54 -4.04
CA HIS A 82 19.44 -2.50 -4.36
C HIS A 82 19.28 -3.08 -5.77
N ASP A 83 18.05 -3.34 -6.23
CA ASP A 83 17.73 -3.83 -7.58
C ASP A 83 17.81 -2.71 -8.64
N ALA A 84 17.61 -1.43 -8.26
CA ALA A 84 17.88 -0.28 -9.14
C ALA A 84 19.36 -0.12 -9.52
N THR A 85 20.29 -0.79 -8.82
CA THR A 85 21.71 -0.89 -9.22
C THR A 85 21.92 -1.83 -10.41
N ALA A 86 20.92 -2.67 -10.73
CA ALA A 86 20.87 -3.56 -11.88
C ALA A 86 19.80 -3.09 -12.88
N VAL A 87 19.94 -1.86 -13.39
CA VAL A 87 19.13 -1.19 -14.43
C VAL A 87 17.86 -1.94 -14.91
N PRO A 88 16.70 -1.63 -14.32
CA PRO A 88 15.42 -1.58 -15.02
C PRO A 88 14.95 -0.11 -15.16
N PRO A 89 14.00 0.18 -16.08
CA PRO A 89 13.71 1.56 -16.49
C PRO A 89 13.20 2.41 -15.31
N SER A 90 13.85 3.56 -15.14
CA SER A 90 13.49 4.58 -14.15
C SER A 90 11.99 4.94 -14.25
N PRO A 91 11.23 4.93 -13.13
CA PRO A 91 9.84 5.39 -13.10
C PRO A 91 9.72 6.91 -13.31
N THR A 92 10.84 7.61 -13.51
CA THR A 92 10.89 9.03 -13.92
C THR A 92 10.85 9.19 -15.44
N ALA A 93 10.93 8.09 -16.21
CA ALA A 93 10.59 8.14 -17.61
C ALA A 93 9.09 8.46 -17.70
N THR A 94 8.78 9.74 -17.93
CA THR A 94 7.42 10.18 -18.22
C THR A 94 6.98 9.40 -19.45
N ILE A 95 6.15 8.37 -19.25
CA ILE A 95 5.60 7.59 -20.35
C ILE A 95 4.67 8.53 -21.09
N VAL A 96 5.13 9.05 -22.22
CA VAL A 96 4.34 9.90 -23.10
C VAL A 96 3.19 9.04 -23.63
N THR A 97 1.96 9.32 -23.19
CA THR A 97 0.77 8.62 -23.66
C THR A 97 0.18 9.31 -24.90
N ASP A 98 -0.56 8.59 -25.73
CA ASP A 98 -1.26 9.17 -26.89
C ASP A 98 -2.24 10.29 -26.46
N GLU A 99 -2.88 10.14 -25.29
CA GLU A 99 -3.72 11.18 -24.70
C GLU A 99 -2.93 12.45 -24.33
N MET A 100 -1.66 12.31 -23.93
CA MET A 100 -0.80 13.46 -23.65
C MET A 100 -0.46 14.23 -24.93
N ILE A 101 -0.20 13.52 -26.02
CA ILE A 101 0.07 14.09 -27.34
C ILE A 101 -1.17 14.81 -27.88
N ASP A 102 -2.34 14.18 -27.80
CA ASP A 102 -3.58 14.81 -28.24
C ASP A 102 -3.95 16.04 -27.39
N GLN A 103 -3.73 15.99 -26.08
CA GLN A 103 -3.92 17.17 -25.23
C GLN A 103 -2.95 18.29 -25.60
N ALA A 104 -1.69 17.98 -25.92
CA ALA A 104 -0.69 18.97 -26.31
C ALA A 104 -1.10 19.73 -27.59
N ARG A 105 -1.80 19.09 -28.53
CA ARG A 105 -2.36 19.75 -29.72
C ARG A 105 -3.43 20.80 -29.40
N HIS A 106 -4.08 20.69 -28.24
CA HIS A 106 -5.14 21.61 -27.80
C HIS A 106 -4.59 22.74 -26.89
N VAL A 107 -3.35 22.64 -26.42
CA VAL A 107 -2.71 23.69 -25.62
C VAL A 107 -2.39 24.88 -26.51
N ARG A 108 -2.78 26.09 -26.08
CA ARG A 108 -2.41 27.32 -26.78
C ARG A 108 -1.07 27.85 -26.27
N PHE A 109 -0.34 28.54 -27.16
CA PHE A 109 0.92 29.20 -26.81
C PHE A 109 0.72 30.21 -25.66
N GLY A 110 1.63 30.18 -24.68
CA GLY A 110 1.56 31.04 -23.49
C GLY A 110 0.49 30.65 -22.46
N GLN A 111 -0.15 29.48 -22.63
CA GLN A 111 -1.07 28.95 -21.63
C GLN A 111 -0.29 28.58 -20.36
N LYS A 112 -0.72 29.12 -19.21
CA LYS A 112 -0.06 28.89 -17.91
C LYS A 112 -0.60 27.69 -17.15
N TYR A 113 -1.85 27.32 -17.42
CA TYR A 113 -2.57 26.27 -16.70
C TYR A 113 -3.21 25.27 -17.66
N LEU A 114 -3.02 23.99 -17.36
CA LEU A 114 -3.75 22.89 -17.96
C LEU A 114 -4.94 22.52 -17.06
N VAL A 115 -6.15 22.51 -17.63
CA VAL A 115 -7.33 22.01 -16.93
C VAL A 115 -7.43 20.51 -17.19
N THR A 116 -7.43 19.73 -16.13
CA THR A 116 -7.60 18.27 -16.13
C THR A 116 -8.80 17.90 -15.25
N GLY A 117 -9.26 16.66 -15.30
CA GLY A 117 -10.41 16.19 -14.55
C GLY A 117 -11.73 16.26 -15.31
N THR A 118 -12.79 15.74 -14.69
CA THR A 118 -14.12 15.67 -15.29
C THR A 118 -14.80 17.04 -15.22
N ALA A 119 -15.83 17.27 -16.04
CA ALA A 119 -16.60 18.52 -16.03
C ALA A 119 -17.18 18.87 -14.64
N ALA A 120 -17.42 17.86 -13.80
CA ALA A 120 -17.88 18.03 -12.42
C ALA A 120 -16.76 18.43 -11.44
N HIS A 121 -15.50 18.09 -11.73
CA HIS A 121 -14.34 18.33 -10.86
C HIS A 121 -13.10 18.75 -11.68
N PRO A 122 -13.07 19.98 -12.18
CA PRO A 122 -11.90 20.48 -12.91
C PRO A 122 -10.75 20.77 -11.94
N ARG A 123 -9.58 20.19 -12.20
CA ARG A 123 -8.30 20.52 -11.57
C ARG A 123 -7.44 21.38 -12.50
N ARG A 124 -6.78 22.39 -11.94
CA ARG A 124 -5.84 23.24 -12.67
C ARG A 124 -4.42 22.88 -12.27
N ILE A 125 -3.62 22.48 -13.24
CA ILE A 125 -2.19 22.17 -13.06
C ILE A 125 -1.39 23.23 -13.80
N LEU A 126 -0.36 23.78 -13.16
CA LEU A 126 0.53 24.77 -13.76
C LEU A 126 1.46 24.07 -14.76
N ILE A 127 1.56 24.58 -15.99
CA ILE A 127 2.31 23.92 -17.07
C ILE A 127 3.82 23.87 -16.78
N GLU A 128 4.37 24.84 -16.05
CA GLU A 128 5.78 24.83 -15.62
C GLU A 128 6.09 23.73 -14.59
N ALA A 129 5.08 23.20 -13.90
CA ALA A 129 5.23 22.12 -12.94
C ALA A 129 5.24 20.73 -13.60
N LEU A 130 4.93 20.63 -14.91
CA LEU A 130 5.08 19.40 -15.68
C LEU A 130 6.56 19.10 -15.94
N ALA A 131 6.88 17.83 -16.17
CA ALA A 131 8.22 17.40 -16.54
C ALA A 131 8.73 18.19 -17.76
N HIS A 132 10.04 18.45 -17.81
CA HIS A 132 10.65 19.25 -18.87
C HIS A 132 10.43 18.62 -20.27
N ASP A 133 10.37 17.29 -20.34
CA ASP A 133 10.15 16.54 -21.58
C ASP A 133 8.67 16.29 -21.90
N ASP A 134 7.72 16.87 -21.14
CA ASP A 134 6.28 16.68 -21.39
C ASP A 134 5.85 17.46 -22.65
N PRO A 135 5.21 16.80 -23.65
CA PRO A 135 4.79 17.46 -24.88
C PRO A 135 3.86 18.67 -24.66
N ARG A 136 3.10 18.70 -23.55
CA ARG A 136 2.19 19.80 -23.21
C ARG A 136 2.93 21.06 -22.77
N ARG A 137 4.11 20.90 -22.15
CA ARG A 137 4.99 22.01 -21.76
C ARG A 137 5.71 22.58 -22.97
N ILE A 138 6.25 21.70 -23.82
CA ILE A 138 6.91 22.06 -25.09
C ILE A 138 5.95 22.84 -26.00
N ALA A 139 4.68 22.42 -26.07
CA ALA A 139 3.64 23.10 -26.86
C ALA A 139 3.28 24.50 -26.31
N ALA A 140 3.42 24.75 -25.00
CA ALA A 140 3.12 26.04 -24.39
C ALA A 140 4.28 27.06 -24.54
N GLU A 141 5.53 26.58 -24.58
CA GLU A 141 6.78 27.36 -24.63
C GLU A 141 7.11 27.99 -26.00
N THR A 142 6.41 27.66 -27.09
CA THR A 142 6.85 27.95 -28.47
C THR A 142 6.77 29.44 -28.94
N ARG A 143 6.91 30.41 -28.03
CA ARG A 143 7.32 31.79 -28.33
C ARG A 143 8.24 32.27 -27.22
N ASP A 144 9.53 31.93 -27.32
CA ASP A 144 10.68 32.74 -26.90
C ASP A 144 11.98 31.92 -27.04
N SER A 145 12.33 31.59 -28.27
CA SER A 145 13.73 31.30 -28.60
C SER A 145 14.12 32.23 -29.75
N PRO A 146 15.02 33.21 -29.55
CA PRO A 146 15.70 33.81 -30.68
C PRO A 146 16.38 32.67 -31.45
N PRO A 147 16.49 32.74 -32.79
CA PRO A 147 17.20 31.73 -33.55
C PRO A 147 18.63 31.67 -33.02
N THR A 148 19.00 30.56 -32.39
CA THR A 148 20.41 30.24 -32.19
C THR A 148 20.98 29.99 -33.58
N ASP A 149 21.63 31.03 -34.09
CA ASP A 149 22.52 31.00 -35.23
C ASP A 149 23.58 29.93 -34.96
N ASN A 150 23.35 28.74 -35.53
CA ASN A 150 24.28 27.64 -35.49
C ASN A 150 25.30 27.88 -36.62
N THR A 151 26.21 28.81 -36.39
CA THR A 151 27.42 28.99 -37.21
C THR A 151 28.59 28.31 -36.49
N VAL A 152 28.93 27.13 -37.01
CA VAL A 152 30.28 26.56 -37.19
C VAL A 152 31.30 26.79 -36.07
N GLN A 153 31.65 25.71 -35.36
CA GLN A 153 33.02 25.20 -35.30
C GLN A 153 33.06 23.73 -34.85
#